data_AF-A0A1I7TU69-F1
#
_entry.id   AF-A0A1I7TU69-F1
#
_cell.length_a   1.000
_cell.length_b   1.000
_cell.length_c   1.000
_cell.angle_alpha   90.00
_cell.angle_beta   90.00
_cell.angle_gamma   90.00
#
_symmetry.space_group_name_H-M   'P 1'
#
loop_
_entity.id
_entity.type
_entity.pdbx_description
1 polymer ?
#
loop_
_entity_poly.entity_id
_entity_poly.type
_entity_poly.pdbx_seq_one_letter_code
_entity_poly.pdbx_strand_id
1 'polypeptide(L)'
;MKFELLFLFLLFTPIAHGKLSKEENQKRVDTCGKNTPSIWALLYSQYKYLAIPISPRHVFLLSPIGGEPTLHPWSDGNHIWEENVKVDTGCKNGSLHVEVPSIFYSHLKLFPLKRFNDTGYTPFQPTMALLLHFCDTENTFKNHALVLEFEKEFDVDFPCLPKEDGVKIGDALNATVVTDEGTLANWPLEVSELDEKELVMKERGGYPRANLFGVPLFHEMNKKWTFVGLSYELSKIRFFRMSQYQDIFCEWAGICDTPVSTTTTTPIPIESKPTTAVANTEKNENGKKRNGIEFILLLVSLFL
;
A
#
# COMPACT_ATOMS: atom_id res chain seq x y z
N MET A 1 21.68 -30.34 26.01
CA MET A 1 22.33 -29.47 25.00
C MET A 1 21.61 -29.45 23.63
N LYS A 2 20.27 -29.56 23.58
CA LYS A 2 19.47 -29.48 22.33
C LYS A 2 18.43 -28.35 22.33
N PHE A 3 18.07 -27.78 23.50
CA PHE A 3 17.10 -26.69 23.62
C PHE A 3 17.68 -25.31 23.26
N GLU A 4 18.97 -25.07 23.50
CA GLU A 4 19.62 -23.80 23.15
C GLU A 4 19.73 -23.58 21.63
N LEU A 5 19.85 -24.65 20.84
CA LEU A 5 19.91 -24.56 19.37
C LEU A 5 18.55 -24.18 18.76
N LEU A 6 17.44 -24.59 19.39
CA LEU A 6 16.08 -24.26 18.93
C LEU A 6 15.73 -22.79 19.22
N PHE A 7 16.22 -22.26 20.35
CA PHE A 7 16.05 -20.84 20.71
C PHE A 7 16.87 -19.93 19.79
N LEU A 8 18.08 -20.36 19.37
CA LEU A 8 18.84 -19.64 18.34
C LEU A 8 18.09 -19.62 17.00
N PHE A 9 17.50 -20.74 16.56
CA PHE A 9 16.75 -20.78 15.29
C PHE A 9 15.49 -19.90 15.29
N LEU A 10 14.82 -19.73 16.44
CA LEU A 10 13.66 -18.83 16.58
C LEU A 10 14.06 -17.35 16.67
N LEU A 11 15.28 -17.04 17.12
CA LEU A 11 15.84 -15.68 17.11
C LEU A 11 16.44 -15.28 15.75
N PHE A 12 16.68 -16.24 14.87
CA PHE A 12 17.20 -16.05 13.51
C PHE A 12 16.21 -16.46 12.42
N THR A 13 14.90 -16.50 12.68
CA THR A 13 13.97 -16.35 11.55
C THR A 13 14.31 -15.00 10.93
N PRO A 14 14.79 -14.95 9.67
CA PRO A 14 14.99 -13.67 9.02
C PRO A 14 13.65 -12.97 9.17
N ILE A 15 13.63 -11.88 9.94
CA ILE A 15 12.53 -10.94 9.89
C ILE A 15 12.39 -10.72 8.39
N ALA A 16 11.26 -11.12 7.82
CA ALA A 16 11.01 -10.92 6.40
C ALA A 16 10.91 -9.40 6.26
N HIS A 17 12.06 -8.76 6.08
CA HIS A 17 12.15 -7.32 5.89
C HIS A 17 11.29 -7.00 4.67
N GLY A 18 10.49 -5.95 4.73
CA GLY A 18 9.56 -5.55 3.67
C GLY A 18 8.14 -6.06 3.86
N LYS A 19 7.93 -7.36 4.02
CA LYS A 19 6.58 -7.91 3.84
C LYS A 19 5.78 -7.98 5.15
N LEU A 20 4.56 -7.47 5.14
CA LEU A 20 3.58 -7.78 6.18
C LEU A 20 3.27 -9.28 6.20
N SER A 21 3.23 -9.86 7.38
CA SER A 21 2.63 -11.17 7.62
C SER A 21 1.14 -11.17 7.27
N LYS A 22 0.56 -12.36 7.14
CA LYS A 22 -0.88 -12.50 6.86
C LYS A 22 -1.72 -11.88 7.98
N GLU A 23 -1.28 -12.05 9.22
CA GLU A 23 -1.93 -11.53 10.43
C GLU A 23 -1.84 -9.99 10.48
N GLU A 24 -0.67 -9.42 10.17
CA GLU A 24 -0.51 -7.96 10.06
C GLU A 24 -1.39 -7.38 8.95
N ASN A 25 -1.43 -8.00 7.77
CA ASN A 25 -2.28 -7.52 6.68
C ASN A 25 -3.78 -7.68 7.01
N GLN A 26 -4.19 -8.78 7.64
CA GLN A 26 -5.58 -8.95 8.06
C GLN A 26 -5.99 -7.87 9.07
N LYS A 27 -5.14 -7.63 10.08
CA LYS A 27 -5.36 -6.54 11.05
C LYS A 27 -5.49 -5.19 10.33
N ARG A 28 -4.61 -4.92 9.35
CA ARG A 28 -4.66 -3.70 8.51
C ARG A 28 -6.01 -3.56 7.81
N VAL A 29 -6.51 -4.58 7.14
CA VAL A 29 -7.82 -4.55 6.46
C VAL A 29 -8.97 -4.31 7.45
N ASP A 30 -8.92 -4.97 8.60
CA ASP A 30 -9.97 -4.87 9.63
C ASP A 30 -10.02 -3.46 10.27
N THR A 31 -8.88 -2.77 10.31
CA THR A 31 -8.76 -1.45 10.96
C THR A 31 -8.65 -0.26 10.01
N CYS A 32 -8.37 -0.47 8.72
CA CYS A 32 -8.15 0.62 7.77
C CYS A 32 -9.36 1.56 7.66
N GLY A 33 -9.06 2.84 7.39
CA GLY A 33 -10.04 3.85 7.00
C GLY A 33 -11.08 4.23 8.06
N LYS A 34 -10.95 3.77 9.31
CA LYS A 34 -11.91 4.07 10.39
C LYS A 34 -11.95 5.55 10.75
N ASN A 35 -10.79 6.21 10.74
CA ASN A 35 -10.63 7.63 10.99
C ASN A 35 -10.05 8.32 9.74
N THR A 36 -10.04 9.65 9.74
CA THR A 36 -9.38 10.43 8.69
C THR A 36 -7.91 10.00 8.57
N PRO A 37 -7.45 9.61 7.37
CA PRO A 37 -6.09 9.14 7.17
C PRO A 37 -5.05 10.15 7.62
N SER A 38 -3.98 9.65 8.25
CA SER A 38 -2.87 10.51 8.64
C SER A 38 -2.08 10.97 7.41
N ILE A 39 -1.84 12.28 7.31
CA ILE A 39 -1.01 12.87 6.26
C ILE A 39 0.36 13.25 6.83
N TRP A 40 1.39 12.84 6.12
CA TRP A 40 2.79 13.07 6.47
C TRP A 40 3.44 13.93 5.40
N ALA A 41 4.58 14.52 5.75
CA ALA A 41 5.38 15.32 4.84
C ALA A 41 6.77 14.71 4.72
N LEU A 42 7.25 14.63 3.48
CA LEU A 42 8.62 14.30 3.15
C LEU A 42 9.35 15.56 2.67
N LEU A 43 10.52 15.81 3.23
CA LEU A 43 11.41 16.88 2.80
C LEU A 43 12.50 16.33 1.89
N TYR A 44 12.61 16.90 0.69
CA TYR A 44 13.69 16.63 -0.26
C TYR A 44 14.19 17.94 -0.84
N SER A 45 15.39 18.37 -0.42
CA SER A 45 15.91 19.70 -0.74
C SER A 45 14.90 20.79 -0.33
N GLN A 46 14.57 21.73 -1.21
CA GLN A 46 13.56 22.77 -1.02
C GLN A 46 12.12 22.32 -1.30
N TYR A 47 11.94 21.13 -1.84
CA TYR A 47 10.63 20.60 -2.21
C TYR A 47 10.01 19.79 -1.07
N LYS A 48 8.68 19.81 -1.05
CA LYS A 48 7.89 19.19 0.00
C LYS A 48 6.85 18.30 -0.66
N TYR A 49 6.80 17.05 -0.21
CA TYR A 49 5.92 16.03 -0.76
C TYR A 49 4.97 15.55 0.33
N LEU A 50 3.70 15.39 -0.04
CA LEU A 50 2.75 14.69 0.80
C LEU A 50 2.99 13.20 0.70
N ALA A 51 2.92 12.55 1.86
CA ALA A 51 3.21 11.15 2.03
C ALA A 51 2.11 10.50 2.87
N ILE A 52 1.70 9.30 2.47
CA ILE A 52 0.53 8.62 3.00
C ILE A 52 0.99 7.29 3.58
N PRO A 53 0.94 7.10 4.91
CA PRO A 53 1.09 5.78 5.50
C PRO A 53 0.00 4.86 4.96
N ILE A 54 0.40 3.73 4.37
CA ILE A 54 -0.49 2.72 3.80
C ILE A 54 -0.50 1.42 4.61
N SER A 55 0.39 1.33 5.60
CA SER A 55 0.45 0.26 6.60
C SER A 55 1.30 0.71 7.80
N PRO A 56 1.50 -0.13 8.84
CA PRO A 56 2.36 0.21 9.97
C PRO A 56 3.80 0.55 9.60
N ARG A 57 4.34 0.08 8.47
CA ARG A 57 5.76 0.27 8.10
C ARG A 57 5.99 0.87 6.72
N HIS A 58 4.92 1.17 5.98
CA HIS A 58 5.03 1.61 4.59
C HIS A 58 4.34 2.93 4.35
N VAL A 59 5.01 3.79 3.58
CA VAL A 59 4.51 5.10 3.16
C VAL A 59 4.56 5.19 1.64
N PHE A 60 3.48 5.68 1.06
CA PHE A 60 3.34 5.92 -0.37
C PHE A 60 3.36 7.42 -0.66
N LEU A 61 4.06 7.84 -1.72
CA LEU A 61 4.16 9.23 -2.12
C LEU A 61 4.53 9.37 -3.59
N LEU A 62 4.50 10.61 -4.09
CA LEU A 62 5.12 10.93 -5.37
C LEU A 62 6.64 10.95 -5.20
N SER A 63 7.37 10.33 -6.11
CA SER A 63 8.82 10.26 -6.00
C SER A 63 9.47 11.64 -6.14
N PRO A 64 10.27 12.08 -5.15
CA PRO A 64 11.20 13.19 -5.35
C PRO A 64 12.47 12.76 -6.10
N ILE A 65 12.73 11.44 -6.13
CA ILE A 65 13.89 10.79 -6.73
C ILE A 65 13.47 10.46 -8.17
N GLY A 66 13.63 11.40 -9.10
CA GLY A 66 13.12 11.22 -10.45
C GLY A 66 12.74 12.50 -11.20
N GLY A 67 12.97 13.68 -10.64
CA GLY A 67 12.94 14.91 -11.41
C GLY A 67 14.07 14.89 -12.45
N GLU A 68 13.75 14.46 -13.67
CA GLU A 68 14.67 14.34 -14.81
C GLU A 68 16.00 13.64 -14.49
N PRO A 69 16.03 12.34 -14.09
CA PRO A 69 17.22 11.59 -14.38
C PRO A 69 17.27 11.59 -15.92
N THR A 70 18.36 12.11 -16.47
CA THR A 70 18.74 11.88 -17.87
C THR A 70 19.04 10.39 -18.02
N LEU A 71 18.01 9.56 -17.87
CA LEU A 71 17.99 8.16 -18.25
C LEU A 71 18.05 8.17 -19.77
N HIS A 72 19.25 8.36 -20.30
CA HIS A 72 19.50 8.01 -21.68
C HIS A 72 19.26 6.50 -21.77
N PRO A 73 18.23 6.04 -22.51
CA PRO A 73 18.07 4.63 -22.76
C PRO A 73 19.31 4.18 -23.54
N TRP A 74 20.14 3.35 -22.92
CA TRP A 74 21.12 2.59 -23.68
C TRP A 74 20.39 1.43 -24.35
N SER A 75 20.83 1.09 -25.56
CA SER A 75 20.25 0.02 -26.40
C SER A 75 20.38 -1.40 -25.80
N ASP A 76 20.96 -1.54 -24.61
CA ASP A 76 21.21 -2.79 -23.90
C ASP A 76 20.26 -3.05 -22.71
N GLY A 77 19.30 -2.16 -22.47
CA GLY A 77 18.31 -2.29 -21.38
C GLY A 77 18.85 -1.91 -19.99
N ASN A 78 20.10 -1.43 -19.90
CA ASN A 78 20.65 -0.93 -18.65
C ASN A 78 20.27 0.54 -18.43
N HIS A 79 19.66 0.82 -17.29
CA HIS A 79 19.34 2.17 -16.85
C HIS A 79 20.38 2.61 -15.81
N ILE A 80 20.93 3.82 -15.95
CA ILE A 80 21.95 4.34 -15.05
C ILE A 80 21.32 5.47 -14.23
N TRP A 81 21.32 5.32 -12.91
CA TRP A 81 21.06 6.44 -12.00
C TRP A 81 22.18 7.47 -12.17
N GLU A 82 21.86 8.77 -12.23
CA GLU A 82 22.77 9.89 -12.58
C GLU A 82 24.26 9.68 -12.24
N GLU A 83 25.13 10.14 -13.16
CA GLU A 83 26.59 10.24 -13.05
C GLU A 83 27.28 9.19 -12.14
N ASN A 84 27.53 8.01 -12.71
CA ASN A 84 28.51 6.99 -12.27
C ASN A 84 28.01 5.86 -11.36
N VAL A 85 26.74 5.81 -10.97
CA VAL A 85 26.20 4.63 -10.25
C VAL A 85 25.50 3.69 -11.23
N LYS A 86 26.24 2.70 -11.74
CA LYS A 86 25.64 1.58 -12.48
C LYS A 86 24.89 0.70 -11.51
N VAL A 87 23.56 0.69 -11.61
CA VAL A 87 22.68 -0.18 -10.83
C VAL A 87 21.96 -1.05 -11.83
N ASP A 88 21.98 -2.37 -11.64
CA ASP A 88 21.05 -3.22 -12.35
C ASP A 88 19.65 -2.85 -11.85
N THR A 89 18.86 -2.17 -12.69
CA THR A 89 17.50 -1.77 -12.31
C THR A 89 16.57 -2.95 -12.18
N GLY A 90 17.02 -4.18 -12.51
CA GLY A 90 16.22 -5.36 -12.31
C GLY A 90 14.95 -5.38 -13.15
N CYS A 91 14.82 -4.50 -14.15
CA CYS A 91 13.69 -4.44 -15.09
C CYS A 91 13.61 -5.65 -16.05
N LYS A 92 14.24 -6.77 -15.66
CA LYS A 92 14.19 -8.05 -16.34
C LYS A 92 12.96 -8.82 -15.86
N ASN A 93 12.49 -9.78 -16.66
CA ASN A 93 11.43 -10.73 -16.30
C ASN A 93 10.05 -10.11 -15.99
N GLY A 94 9.74 -8.93 -16.52
CA GLY A 94 8.42 -8.31 -16.35
C GLY A 94 8.20 -7.67 -14.97
N SER A 95 9.26 -7.43 -14.18
CA SER A 95 9.15 -6.57 -13.01
C SER A 95 8.67 -5.18 -13.43
N LEU A 96 7.68 -4.63 -12.72
CA LEU A 96 7.20 -3.27 -12.93
C LEU A 96 7.91 -2.25 -12.02
N HIS A 97 8.68 -2.70 -11.03
CA HIS A 97 9.29 -1.83 -10.03
C HIS A 97 10.80 -2.05 -9.90
N VAL A 98 11.48 -1.07 -9.32
CA VAL A 98 12.92 -1.11 -9.02
C VAL A 98 13.16 -0.70 -7.58
N GLU A 99 14.06 -1.42 -6.90
CA GLU A 99 14.59 -0.98 -5.61
C GLU A 99 15.56 0.18 -5.82
N VAL A 100 15.32 1.28 -5.11
CA VAL A 100 16.14 2.48 -5.18
C VAL A 100 17.40 2.26 -4.35
N PRO A 101 18.61 2.54 -4.86
CA PRO A 101 19.82 2.45 -4.04
C PRO A 101 19.77 3.36 -2.81
N SER A 102 20.31 2.89 -1.68
CA SER A 102 20.21 3.58 -0.40
C SER A 102 20.76 5.01 -0.39
N ILE A 103 21.77 5.31 -1.20
CA ILE A 103 22.32 6.66 -1.34
C ILE A 103 21.27 7.70 -1.76
N PHE A 104 20.24 7.29 -2.51
CA PHE A 104 19.18 8.18 -2.98
C PHE A 104 18.06 8.38 -1.96
N TYR A 105 17.87 7.47 -1.00
CA TYR A 105 16.83 7.61 0.01
C TYR A 105 17.35 7.90 1.42
N SER A 106 18.66 7.73 1.69
CA SER A 106 19.26 7.86 3.03
C SER A 106 19.23 9.28 3.60
N HIS A 107 18.91 10.28 2.77
CA HIS A 107 18.79 11.67 3.17
C HIS A 107 17.33 12.13 3.24
N LEU A 108 16.38 11.25 2.89
CA LEU A 108 14.96 11.53 3.02
C LEU A 108 14.57 11.63 4.49
N LYS A 109 13.77 12.64 4.81
CA LYS A 109 13.30 12.87 6.18
C LYS A 109 11.78 12.93 6.17
N LEU A 110 11.17 11.95 6.84
CA LEU A 110 9.73 11.83 6.94
C LEU A 110 9.24 12.35 8.31
N PHE A 111 8.23 13.21 8.28
CA PHE A 111 7.64 13.85 9.46
C PHE A 111 6.12 13.75 9.44
N PRO A 112 5.46 13.54 10.59
CA PRO A 112 4.04 13.85 10.72
C PRO A 112 3.83 15.34 10.43
N LEU A 113 2.80 15.69 9.66
CA LEU A 113 2.61 17.09 9.24
C LEU A 113 2.54 18.08 10.43
N LYS A 114 1.93 17.66 11.55
CA LYS A 114 1.88 18.45 12.80
C LYS A 114 3.25 18.78 13.42
N ARG A 115 4.30 18.06 13.03
CA ARG A 115 5.70 18.25 13.48
C ARG A 115 6.58 18.89 12.42
N PHE A 116 6.00 19.36 11.31
CA PHE A 116 6.76 19.85 10.17
C PHE A 116 7.72 21.01 10.53
N ASN A 117 7.31 21.91 11.43
CA ASN A 117 8.12 23.03 11.92
C ASN A 117 8.83 22.75 13.25
N ASP A 118 8.76 21.52 13.77
CA ASP A 118 9.37 21.14 15.04
C ASP A 118 10.83 20.73 14.84
N THR A 119 11.75 21.65 15.14
CA THR A 119 13.20 21.43 14.97
C THR A 119 13.78 20.41 15.96
N GLY A 120 13.06 20.09 17.04
CA GLY A 120 13.46 19.06 18.01
C GLY A 120 13.00 17.65 17.62
N TYR A 121 12.18 17.51 16.59
CA TYR A 121 11.66 16.21 16.16
C TYR A 121 12.71 15.42 15.37
N THR A 122 12.92 14.16 15.75
CA THR A 122 13.78 13.25 15.00
C THR A 122 12.98 12.60 13.85
N PRO A 123 13.29 12.91 12.57
CA PRO A 123 12.58 12.32 11.44
C PRO A 123 12.75 10.81 11.36
N PHE A 124 11.75 10.15 10.78
CA PHE A 124 11.89 8.76 10.38
C PHE A 124 12.82 8.67 9.17
N GLN A 125 13.66 7.63 9.17
CA GLN A 125 14.58 7.30 8.09
C GLN A 125 14.13 6.01 7.41
N PRO A 126 13.95 6.00 6.09
CA PRO A 126 13.55 4.80 5.38
C PRO A 126 14.68 3.78 5.34
N THR A 127 14.34 2.51 5.43
CA THR A 127 15.27 1.37 5.32
C THR A 127 15.29 0.77 3.93
N MET A 128 14.26 1.05 3.13
CA MET A 128 14.15 0.64 1.73
C MET A 128 13.24 1.61 0.99
N ALA A 129 13.43 1.74 -0.32
CA ALA A 129 12.57 2.52 -1.19
C ALA A 129 12.40 1.83 -2.54
N LEU A 130 11.18 1.87 -3.11
CA LEU A 130 10.89 1.33 -4.44
C LEU A 130 10.12 2.28 -5.31
N LEU A 131 10.56 2.37 -6.55
CA LEU A 131 9.85 3.12 -7.59
C LEU A 131 8.94 2.18 -8.35
N LEU A 132 7.67 2.54 -8.36
CA LEU A 132 6.63 1.74 -8.99
C LEU A 132 6.46 2.13 -10.45
N HIS A 133 6.17 1.13 -11.29
CA HIS A 133 6.03 1.28 -12.75
C HIS A 133 7.24 1.98 -13.39
N PHE A 134 8.43 1.85 -12.79
CA PHE A 134 9.67 2.38 -13.34
C PHE A 134 10.11 1.59 -14.58
N CYS A 135 9.87 0.28 -14.56
CA CYS A 135 10.24 -0.63 -15.64
C CYS A 135 9.15 -0.77 -16.71
N ASP A 136 7.99 -0.12 -16.52
CA ASP A 136 6.88 -0.13 -17.48
C ASP A 136 7.22 0.79 -18.65
N THR A 137 7.61 0.23 -19.79
CA THR A 137 7.97 1.00 -20.99
C THR A 137 6.79 1.73 -21.63
N GLU A 138 5.56 1.32 -21.31
CA GLU A 138 4.33 2.00 -21.74
C GLU A 138 3.95 3.12 -20.78
N ASN A 139 4.62 3.22 -19.63
CA ASN A 139 4.39 4.29 -18.68
C ASN A 139 4.93 5.61 -19.23
N THR A 140 4.02 6.46 -19.69
CA THR A 140 4.33 7.80 -20.21
C THR A 140 4.40 8.86 -19.12
N PHE A 141 4.15 8.49 -17.86
CA PHE A 141 4.18 9.44 -16.77
C PHE A 141 5.62 9.90 -16.51
N LYS A 142 5.82 11.22 -16.54
CA LYS A 142 7.10 11.85 -16.20
C LYS A 142 7.49 11.67 -14.73
N ASN A 143 6.50 11.41 -13.88
CA ASN A 143 6.68 11.24 -12.45
C ASN A 143 6.40 9.78 -12.09
N HIS A 144 7.11 9.28 -11.09
CA HIS A 144 6.91 7.93 -10.56
C HIS A 144 6.34 7.98 -9.15
N ALA A 145 5.58 6.97 -8.78
CA ALA A 145 5.22 6.75 -7.39
C ALA A 145 6.34 6.02 -6.65
N LEU A 146 6.51 6.33 -5.36
CA LEU A 146 7.52 5.77 -4.48
C LEU A 146 6.85 5.14 -3.27
N VAL A 147 7.31 3.95 -2.90
CA VAL A 147 7.02 3.34 -1.59
C VAL A 147 8.28 3.35 -0.76
N LEU A 148 8.16 3.79 0.50
CA LEU A 148 9.22 3.75 1.49
C LEU A 148 8.85 2.74 2.59
N GLU A 149 9.79 1.88 2.96
CA GLU A 149 9.71 1.03 4.16
C GLU A 149 10.47 1.68 5.31
N PHE A 150 9.96 1.49 6.53
CA PHE A 150 10.59 1.90 7.77
C PHE A 150 10.62 0.73 8.77
N GLU A 151 11.73 0.61 9.49
CA GLU A 151 11.87 -0.38 10.56
C GLU A 151 10.90 -0.11 11.73
N LYS A 152 10.73 1.16 12.08
CA LYS A 152 9.84 1.58 13.17
C LYS A 152 8.40 1.69 12.69
N GLU A 153 7.50 0.99 13.39
CA GLU A 153 6.07 1.07 13.12
C GLU A 153 5.47 2.45 13.44
N PHE A 154 4.51 2.86 12.61
CA PHE A 154 3.69 4.04 12.78
C PHE A 154 2.44 3.68 13.58
N ASP A 155 2.23 4.39 14.69
CA ASP A 155 0.98 4.35 15.45
C ASP A 155 0.00 5.39 14.90
N VAL A 156 -0.56 5.10 13.71
CA VAL A 156 -1.49 5.97 12.99
C VAL A 156 -2.53 5.17 12.21
N ASP A 157 -3.68 5.81 11.94
CA ASP A 157 -4.66 5.28 11.01
C ASP A 157 -4.20 5.47 9.56
N PHE A 158 -4.28 4.40 8.78
CA PHE A 158 -4.02 4.36 7.35
C PHE A 158 -5.32 4.12 6.57
N PRO A 159 -5.41 4.63 5.33
CA PRO A 159 -6.58 4.43 4.49
C PRO A 159 -6.70 2.97 4.01
N CYS A 160 -7.90 2.58 3.60
CA CYS A 160 -8.09 1.34 2.87
C CYS A 160 -7.53 1.45 1.45
N LEU A 161 -7.20 0.29 0.90
CA LEU A 161 -6.50 0.10 -0.36
C LEU A 161 -7.13 -1.11 -1.07
N PRO A 162 -8.35 -0.96 -1.64
CA PRO A 162 -9.02 -2.06 -2.32
C PRO A 162 -8.43 -2.28 -3.71
N LYS A 163 -8.56 -3.52 -4.20
CA LYS A 163 -8.27 -3.84 -5.60
C LYS A 163 -9.25 -3.15 -6.56
N GLU A 164 -10.51 -3.12 -6.17
CA GLU A 164 -11.58 -2.43 -6.90
C GLU A 164 -12.03 -1.21 -6.10
N ASP A 165 -11.68 -0.02 -6.58
CA ASP A 165 -12.01 1.25 -5.91
C ASP A 165 -13.44 1.75 -6.17
N GLY A 166 -14.19 1.11 -7.08
CA GLY A 166 -15.58 1.44 -7.38
C GLY A 166 -15.83 2.83 -7.95
N VAL A 167 -14.78 3.59 -8.25
CA VAL A 167 -14.84 5.00 -8.68
C VAL A 167 -15.49 5.10 -10.07
N LYS A 168 -16.37 6.09 -10.24
CA LYS A 168 -17.10 6.37 -11.49
C LYS A 168 -16.99 7.84 -11.88
N ILE A 169 -17.18 8.11 -13.17
CA ILE A 169 -17.31 9.48 -13.67
C ILE A 169 -18.50 10.16 -12.98
N GLY A 170 -18.29 11.39 -12.50
CA GLY A 170 -19.27 12.17 -11.74
C GLY A 170 -19.19 12.00 -10.22
N ASP A 171 -18.43 11.03 -9.71
CA ASP A 171 -18.20 10.86 -8.28
C ASP A 171 -17.49 12.08 -7.69
N ALA A 172 -17.88 12.45 -6.47
CA ALA A 172 -17.24 13.50 -5.70
C ALA A 172 -16.22 12.89 -4.74
N LEU A 173 -14.95 13.25 -4.92
CA LEU A 173 -13.81 12.77 -4.14
C LEU A 173 -13.18 13.92 -3.37
N ASN A 174 -12.44 13.61 -2.31
CA ASN A 174 -11.78 14.61 -1.47
C ASN A 174 -10.27 14.53 -1.64
N ALA A 175 -9.68 15.55 -2.23
CA ALA A 175 -8.24 15.75 -2.20
C ALA A 175 -7.85 16.42 -0.87
N THR A 176 -6.80 15.92 -0.21
CA THR A 176 -6.29 16.54 1.01
C THR A 176 -5.06 17.36 0.70
N VAL A 177 -5.17 18.68 0.81
CA VAL A 177 -4.09 19.63 0.52
C VAL A 177 -3.56 20.26 1.80
N VAL A 178 -2.37 20.86 1.72
CA VAL A 178 -1.83 21.71 2.78
C VAL A 178 -1.88 23.15 2.31
N THR A 179 -2.52 24.00 3.12
CA THR A 179 -2.65 25.43 2.86
C THR A 179 -1.32 26.17 3.09
N ASP A 180 -1.25 27.42 2.67
CA ASP A 180 -0.08 28.28 2.90
C ASP A 180 0.23 28.46 4.41
N GLU A 181 -0.79 28.34 5.27
CA GLU A 181 -0.67 28.37 6.74
C GLU A 181 -0.18 27.05 7.34
N GLY A 182 0.07 26.03 6.53
CA GLY A 182 0.50 24.71 6.99
C GLY A 182 -0.63 23.86 7.59
N THR A 183 -1.89 24.20 7.32
CA THR A 183 -3.06 23.44 7.80
C THR A 183 -3.58 22.49 6.73
N LEU A 184 -4.24 21.41 7.14
CA LEU A 184 -4.91 20.50 6.21
C LEU A 184 -6.25 21.08 5.78
N ALA A 185 -6.51 21.09 4.47
CA ALA A 185 -7.81 21.44 3.90
C ALA A 185 -8.31 20.33 2.96
N ASN A 186 -9.62 20.15 2.95
CA ASN A 186 -10.28 19.27 2.00
C ASN A 186 -10.65 20.06 0.74
N TRP A 187 -10.28 19.51 -0.40
CA TRP A 187 -10.57 20.05 -1.72
C TRP A 187 -11.51 19.08 -2.45
N PRO A 188 -12.81 19.38 -2.55
CA PRO A 188 -13.76 18.51 -3.22
C PRO A 188 -13.56 18.60 -4.74
N LEU A 189 -13.35 17.44 -5.35
CA LEU A 189 -13.11 17.25 -6.77
C LEU A 189 -14.16 16.32 -7.37
N GLU A 190 -14.50 16.49 -8.64
CA GLU A 190 -15.39 15.57 -9.36
C GLU A 190 -14.61 14.81 -10.43
N VAL A 191 -14.82 13.49 -10.51
CA VAL A 191 -14.21 12.66 -11.57
C VAL A 191 -14.77 13.07 -12.93
N SER A 192 -13.92 13.56 -13.82
CA SER A 192 -14.31 13.92 -15.19
C SER A 192 -13.94 12.84 -16.20
N GLU A 193 -12.79 12.18 -16.02
CA GLU A 193 -12.34 11.06 -16.87
C GLU A 193 -11.76 9.96 -15.99
N LEU A 194 -11.93 8.72 -16.44
CA LEU A 194 -11.53 7.51 -15.72
C LEU A 194 -10.81 6.58 -16.69
N ASP A 195 -9.55 6.29 -16.38
CA ASP A 195 -8.72 5.33 -17.11
C ASP A 195 -8.28 4.19 -16.15
N GLU A 196 -7.64 3.15 -16.70
CA GLU A 196 -7.02 2.09 -15.92
C GLU A 196 -5.91 2.62 -15.01
N LYS A 197 -5.06 3.52 -15.52
CA LYS A 197 -3.89 4.03 -14.80
C LYS A 197 -4.09 5.41 -14.16
N GLU A 198 -5.10 6.17 -14.59
CA GLU A 198 -5.28 7.55 -14.11
C GLU A 198 -6.72 7.97 -13.84
N LEU A 199 -6.84 9.00 -13.00
CA LEU A 199 -8.05 9.77 -12.76
C LEU A 199 -7.81 11.21 -13.21
N VAL A 200 -8.72 11.75 -14.02
CA VAL A 200 -8.77 13.18 -14.33
C VAL A 200 -9.95 13.76 -13.58
N MET A 201 -9.70 14.85 -12.86
CA MET A 201 -10.74 15.51 -12.08
C MET A 201 -10.99 16.92 -12.60
N LYS A 202 -12.18 17.43 -12.29
CA LYS A 202 -12.52 18.85 -12.43
C LYS A 202 -12.89 19.44 -11.07
N GLU A 203 -12.64 20.73 -10.92
CA GLU A 203 -12.93 21.44 -9.68
C GLU A 203 -14.44 21.60 -9.48
N ARG A 204 -14.92 21.40 -8.24
CA ARG A 204 -16.27 21.81 -7.82
C ARG A 204 -16.28 23.14 -7.05
N GLY A 205 -15.14 23.83 -6.98
CA GLY A 205 -14.94 25.07 -6.23
C GLY A 205 -13.58 25.71 -6.56
N GLY A 206 -13.20 26.78 -5.87
CA GLY A 206 -11.91 27.41 -6.12
C GLY A 206 -10.72 26.54 -5.71
N TYR A 207 -9.67 26.52 -6.54
CA TYR A 207 -8.38 25.90 -6.24
C TYR A 207 -7.78 26.47 -4.94
N PRO A 208 -7.64 25.68 -3.86
CA PRO A 208 -6.79 26.09 -2.75
C PRO A 208 -5.36 26.14 -3.27
N ARG A 209 -4.67 27.27 -3.11
CA ARG A 209 -3.24 27.34 -3.40
C ARG A 209 -2.54 26.27 -2.56
N ALA A 210 -2.03 25.25 -3.23
CA ALA A 210 -1.32 24.13 -2.62
C ALA A 210 0.13 24.16 -3.09
N ASN A 211 1.06 24.13 -2.14
CA ASN A 211 2.51 24.19 -2.39
C ASN A 211 3.19 22.82 -2.30
N LEU A 212 2.42 21.72 -2.26
CA LEU A 212 2.95 20.37 -2.04
C LEU A 212 2.61 19.45 -3.21
N PHE A 213 3.56 18.58 -3.54
CA PHE A 213 3.40 17.51 -4.52
C PHE A 213 2.80 16.26 -3.89
N GLY A 214 2.19 15.39 -4.69
CA GLY A 214 1.65 14.10 -4.21
C GLY A 214 0.39 14.26 -3.35
N VAL A 215 -0.50 15.18 -3.69
CA VAL A 215 -1.81 15.36 -3.04
C VAL A 215 -2.59 14.05 -3.12
N PRO A 216 -2.98 13.45 -1.98
CA PRO A 216 -3.80 12.25 -1.99
C PRO A 216 -5.27 12.56 -2.24
N LEU A 217 -5.92 11.66 -2.96
CA LEU A 217 -7.34 11.64 -3.26
C LEU A 217 -8.00 10.49 -2.50
N PHE A 218 -9.01 10.83 -1.70
CA PHE A 218 -9.74 9.88 -0.88
C PHE A 218 -11.21 9.76 -1.29
N HIS A 219 -11.74 8.55 -1.14
CA HIS A 219 -13.16 8.24 -1.28
C HIS A 219 -13.66 7.56 0.00
N GLU A 220 -14.78 8.02 0.56
CA GLU A 220 -15.42 7.34 1.68
C GLU A 220 -16.35 6.25 1.13
N MET A 221 -15.95 4.98 1.31
CA MET A 221 -16.72 3.82 0.87
C MET A 221 -17.06 2.96 2.08
N ASN A 222 -18.33 2.63 2.27
CA ASN A 222 -18.79 1.83 3.41
C ASN A 222 -18.31 2.38 4.77
N LYS A 223 -18.33 3.72 4.92
CA LYS A 223 -17.83 4.44 6.11
C LYS A 223 -16.34 4.21 6.41
N LYS A 224 -15.57 3.84 5.39
CA LYS A 224 -14.11 3.72 5.47
C LYS A 224 -13.46 4.65 4.46
N TRP A 225 -12.48 5.41 4.93
CA TRP A 225 -11.63 6.22 4.06
C TRP A 225 -10.76 5.31 3.21
N THR A 226 -10.92 5.43 1.90
CA THR A 226 -10.15 4.69 0.90
C THR A 226 -9.28 5.64 0.11
N PHE A 227 -8.02 5.25 -0.09
CA PHE A 227 -7.08 6.02 -0.89
C PHE A 227 -7.16 5.56 -2.35
N VAL A 228 -7.65 6.45 -3.22
CA VAL A 228 -8.02 6.11 -4.61
C VAL A 228 -7.14 6.76 -5.66
N GLY A 229 -6.44 7.85 -5.33
CA GLY A 229 -5.46 8.40 -6.25
C GLY A 229 -4.39 9.30 -5.63
N LEU A 230 -3.27 9.48 -6.32
CA LEU A 230 -2.16 10.34 -5.91
C LEU A 230 -1.82 11.33 -7.02
N SER A 231 -1.83 12.64 -6.72
CA SER A 231 -1.61 13.66 -7.75
C SER A 231 -0.19 13.60 -8.32
N TYR A 232 -0.08 13.65 -9.64
CA TYR A 232 1.22 13.78 -10.31
C TYR A 232 1.29 15.01 -11.24
N GLU A 233 0.16 15.61 -11.60
CA GLU A 233 0.09 16.84 -12.39
C GLU A 233 -1.11 17.69 -11.91
N LEU A 234 -0.88 18.53 -10.88
CA LEU A 234 -1.93 19.34 -10.26
C LEU A 234 -2.50 20.43 -11.18
N SER A 235 -1.70 20.96 -12.13
CA SER A 235 -2.17 21.96 -13.11
C SER A 235 -3.27 21.43 -14.03
N LYS A 236 -3.33 20.10 -14.23
CA LYS A 236 -4.39 19.41 -14.97
C LYS A 236 -5.26 18.53 -14.07
N ILE A 237 -5.05 18.60 -12.74
CA ILE A 237 -5.79 17.86 -11.73
C ILE A 237 -5.82 16.34 -12.04
N ARG A 238 -4.64 15.80 -12.37
CA ARG A 238 -4.44 14.39 -12.72
C ARG A 238 -3.80 13.61 -11.57
N PHE A 239 -4.31 12.40 -11.37
CA PHE A 239 -3.90 11.49 -10.30
C PHE A 239 -3.59 10.10 -10.86
N PHE A 240 -2.56 9.46 -10.32
CA PHE A 240 -2.39 8.01 -10.49
C PHE A 240 -3.56 7.32 -9.79
N ARG A 241 -4.16 6.33 -10.44
CA ARG A 241 -5.20 5.51 -9.82
C ARG A 241 -4.56 4.46 -8.92
N MET A 242 -4.98 4.36 -7.66
CA MET A 242 -4.30 3.48 -6.69
C MET A 242 -4.52 1.98 -6.92
N SER A 243 -5.59 1.59 -7.63
CA SER A 243 -5.87 0.19 -7.96
C SER A 243 -4.76 -0.46 -8.78
N GLN A 244 -4.07 0.30 -9.64
CA GLN A 244 -2.98 -0.23 -10.49
C GLN A 244 -1.78 -0.75 -9.67
N TYR A 245 -1.58 -0.23 -8.45
CA TYR A 245 -0.43 -0.59 -7.61
C TYR A 245 -0.70 -1.77 -6.66
N GLN A 246 -1.94 -2.30 -6.63
CA GLN A 246 -2.36 -3.30 -5.63
C GLN A 246 -1.59 -4.61 -5.73
N ASP A 247 -1.36 -5.09 -6.95
CA ASP A 247 -0.63 -6.34 -7.14
C ASP A 247 0.84 -6.18 -6.69
N ILE A 248 1.46 -5.02 -6.97
CA ILE A 248 2.83 -4.70 -6.51
C ILE A 248 2.88 -4.57 -4.98
N PHE A 249 1.91 -3.88 -4.36
CA PHE A 249 1.81 -3.77 -2.90
C PHE A 249 1.66 -5.12 -2.22
N CYS A 250 0.86 -6.02 -2.79
CA CYS A 250 0.64 -7.35 -2.23
C CYS A 250 1.88 -8.26 -2.40
N GLU A 251 2.53 -8.20 -3.55
CA GLU A 251 3.74 -8.97 -3.83
C GLU A 251 4.88 -8.54 -2.91
N TRP A 252 5.17 -7.24 -2.89
CA TRP A 252 6.37 -6.70 -2.24
C TRP A 252 6.13 -6.37 -0.75
N ALA A 253 5.12 -5.57 -0.43
CA ALA A 253 4.85 -5.12 0.94
C ALA A 253 3.95 -6.10 1.73
N GLY A 254 3.30 -7.06 1.06
CA GLY A 254 2.27 -7.89 1.70
C GLY A 254 1.02 -7.10 2.06
N ILE A 255 0.88 -5.89 1.50
CA ILE A 255 -0.31 -5.05 1.62
C ILE A 255 -1.26 -5.54 0.53
N CYS A 256 -2.03 -6.57 0.86
CA CYS A 256 -2.99 -7.17 -0.05
C CYS A 256 -4.40 -6.69 0.32
N ASP A 257 -5.24 -6.51 -0.68
CA ASP A 257 -6.68 -6.55 -0.46
C ASP A 257 -7.06 -7.99 -0.09
N THR A 258 -7.78 -8.16 1.02
CA THR A 258 -8.40 -9.46 1.28
C THR A 258 -9.63 -9.52 0.39
N PRO A 259 -9.85 -10.62 -0.37
CA PRO A 259 -11.10 -10.77 -1.09
C PRO A 259 -12.22 -10.54 -0.09
N VAL A 260 -13.08 -9.56 -0.36
CA VAL A 260 -14.31 -9.37 0.42
C VAL A 260 -14.91 -10.75 0.47
N SER A 261 -14.89 -11.38 1.66
CA SER A 261 -15.53 -12.67 1.84
C SER A 261 -16.97 -12.36 1.46
N THR A 262 -17.37 -12.74 0.25
CA THR A 262 -18.71 -12.57 -0.25
C THR A 262 -19.51 -13.34 0.75
N THR A 263 -20.07 -12.62 1.72
CA THR A 263 -20.88 -13.17 2.79
C THR A 263 -21.80 -14.09 2.04
N THR A 264 -21.60 -15.39 2.22
CA THR A 264 -22.37 -16.39 1.53
C THR A 264 -23.77 -16.12 2.02
N THR A 265 -24.57 -15.43 1.20
CA THR A 265 -25.97 -15.20 1.46
C THR A 265 -26.50 -16.60 1.52
N THR A 266 -26.60 -17.14 2.74
CA THR A 266 -27.13 -18.47 2.96
C THR A 266 -28.51 -18.37 2.34
N PRO A 267 -28.81 -19.12 1.26
CA PRO A 267 -30.09 -18.98 0.60
C PRO A 267 -31.13 -19.22 1.69
N ILE A 268 -31.97 -18.21 1.91
CA ILE A 268 -33.09 -18.30 2.85
C ILE A 268 -33.82 -19.58 2.45
N PRO A 269 -33.94 -20.58 3.35
CA PRO A 269 -34.68 -21.79 3.05
C PRO A 269 -36.09 -21.37 2.69
N ILE A 270 -36.47 -21.51 1.42
CA ILE A 270 -37.87 -21.41 1.03
C ILE A 270 -38.55 -22.59 1.70
N GLU A 271 -39.33 -22.28 2.74
CA GLU A 271 -40.14 -23.22 3.48
C GLU A 271 -41.15 -23.86 2.50
N SER A 272 -40.77 -25.01 1.96
CA SER A 272 -41.65 -25.83 1.14
C SER A 272 -42.48 -26.72 2.06
N LYS A 273 -43.79 -26.56 1.91
CA LYS A 273 -44.88 -27.29 2.56
C LYS A 273 -44.63 -28.81 2.48
N PRO A 274 -44.93 -29.59 3.55
CA PRO A 274 -44.47 -30.98 3.65
C PRO A 274 -45.31 -31.93 2.80
N THR A 275 -44.64 -32.77 2.01
CA THR A 275 -45.21 -34.01 1.47
C THR A 275 -44.45 -35.19 2.04
N THR A 276 -45.17 -36.01 2.78
CA THR A 276 -44.76 -37.24 3.44
C THR A 276 -44.46 -38.34 2.42
N ALA A 277 -43.26 -38.93 2.47
CA ALA A 277 -43.03 -40.31 2.03
C ALA A 277 -41.78 -40.90 2.71
N VAL A 278 -41.98 -42.06 3.31
CA VAL A 278 -41.05 -42.88 4.09
C VAL A 278 -40.23 -43.77 3.16
N ALA A 279 -38.92 -43.91 3.39
CA ALA A 279 -38.22 -45.20 3.51
C ALA A 279 -36.69 -45.07 3.65
N ASN A 280 -36.20 -45.48 4.83
CA ASN A 280 -34.94 -46.16 5.19
C ASN A 280 -33.85 -46.34 4.11
N THR A 281 -32.61 -45.95 4.43
CA THR A 281 -31.47 -46.90 4.58
C THR A 281 -30.35 -46.29 5.42
N GLU A 282 -29.87 -47.06 6.40
CA GLU A 282 -28.63 -46.85 7.16
C GLU A 282 -27.38 -46.98 6.26
N LYS A 283 -26.35 -46.15 6.49
CA LYS A 283 -25.00 -46.68 6.74
C LYS A 283 -24.07 -45.65 7.39
N ASN A 284 -23.50 -46.09 8.51
CA ASN A 284 -22.37 -45.51 9.22
C ASN A 284 -21.16 -45.24 8.32
N GLU A 285 -20.43 -44.14 8.59
CA GLU A 285 -18.97 -44.22 8.75
C GLU A 285 -18.40 -43.10 9.62
N ASN A 286 -17.67 -43.53 10.65
CA ASN A 286 -16.99 -42.72 11.66
C ASN A 286 -15.74 -42.03 11.07
N GLY A 287 -15.80 -40.73 10.86
CA GLY A 287 -14.63 -39.88 10.62
C GLY A 287 -14.04 -39.34 11.92
N LYS A 288 -13.15 -40.11 12.56
CA LYS A 288 -12.38 -39.70 13.74
C LYS A 288 -11.46 -38.52 13.39
N LYS A 289 -11.81 -37.29 13.81
CA LYS A 289 -10.90 -36.14 13.79
C LYS A 289 -9.68 -36.44 14.65
N ARG A 290 -8.52 -36.63 14.01
CA ARG A 290 -7.21 -36.62 14.68
C ARG A 290 -6.88 -35.17 15.05
N ASN A 291 -6.84 -34.89 16.34
CA ASN A 291 -6.32 -33.62 16.85
C ASN A 291 -4.81 -33.54 16.58
N GLY A 292 -4.36 -32.50 15.90
CA GLY A 292 -2.96 -32.26 15.52
C GLY A 292 -1.98 -32.07 16.69
N ILE A 293 -2.43 -32.22 17.94
CA ILE A 293 -1.62 -32.05 19.15
C ILE A 293 -0.82 -33.33 19.47
N GLU A 294 -1.30 -34.52 19.10
CA GLU A 294 -0.56 -35.77 19.35
C GLU A 294 0.71 -35.90 18.49
N PHE A 295 0.76 -35.26 17.32
CA PHE A 295 1.96 -35.32 16.46
C PHE A 295 3.12 -34.47 17.03
N ILE A 296 2.79 -33.39 17.76
CA ILE A 296 3.79 -32.50 18.37
C ILE A 296 4.45 -33.19 19.57
N LEU A 297 3.68 -33.93 20.39
CA LEU A 297 4.24 -34.65 21.55
C LEU A 297 5.10 -35.86 21.15
N LEU A 298 4.76 -36.53 20.05
CA LEU A 298 5.57 -37.65 19.54
C LEU A 298 6.94 -37.18 19.06
N LEU A 299 7.02 -36.01 18.42
CA LEU A 299 8.28 -35.38 18.05
C LEU A 299 9.11 -34.98 19.28
N VAL A 300 8.51 -34.46 20.34
CA VAL A 300 9.26 -34.10 21.56
C VAL A 300 9.82 -35.33 22.30
N SER A 301 9.10 -36.46 22.28
CA SER A 301 9.55 -37.71 22.94
C SER A 301 10.69 -38.44 22.21
N LEU A 302 10.90 -38.18 20.91
CA LEU A 302 12.01 -38.75 20.13
C LEU A 302 13.34 -38.01 20.34
N PHE A 303 13.32 -36.85 21.00
CA PHE A 303 14.49 -36.00 21.20
C PHE A 303 14.87 -35.71 22.66
N LEU A 304 14.10 -36.25 23.62
CA LEU A 304 14.45 -36.36 25.05
C LEU A 304 15.05 -37.74 25.35
#